data_AF-A0A833S628-F1
#
_entry.id   AF-A0A833S628-F1
#
_cell.length_a   1.000
_cell.length_b   1.000
_cell.length_c   1.000
_cell.angle_alpha   90.00
_cell.angle_beta   90.00
_cell.angle_gamma   90.00
#
_symmetry.space_group_name_H-M   'P 1'
#
loop_
_entity.id
_entity.type
_entity.pdbx_description
1 polymer ?
#
loop_
_entity_poly.entity_id
_entity_poly.type
_entity_poly.pdbx_seq_one_letter_code
_entity_poly.pdbx_strand_id
1 'polypeptide(L)'
;MKRPSADTRFNKSESKKPRLGACRTRYKTFRDTNFSSNLRSLPHVLNEIESFLLPPEEAMVEAASTNQLDWLKSLVERYDSHVLDAVLLAARLEDIGSLELLTPHIFDSNEL
;
A
#
# COMPACT_ATOMS: atom_id res chain seq x y z
N MET A 1 20.70 -55.17 -38.04
CA MET A 1 19.84 -54.68 -39.15
C MET A 1 19.63 -53.18 -38.99
N LYS A 2 19.93 -52.41 -40.07
CA LYS A 2 19.39 -51.10 -40.53
C LYS A 2 19.33 -49.87 -39.58
N ARG A 3 20.05 -48.80 -39.98
CA ARG A 3 19.89 -47.37 -39.58
C ARG A 3 18.68 -46.73 -40.31
N PRO A 4 18.12 -45.56 -39.89
CA PRO A 4 18.63 -44.20 -40.29
C PRO A 4 18.49 -43.13 -39.15
N SER A 5 19.32 -42.08 -39.00
CA SER A 5 19.50 -40.83 -39.77
C SER A 5 18.27 -39.91 -39.87
N ALA A 6 18.28 -38.78 -39.17
CA ALA A 6 17.65 -37.52 -39.61
C ALA A 6 18.16 -36.32 -38.77
N ASP A 7 18.96 -35.47 -39.42
CA ASP A 7 19.03 -34.03 -39.17
C ASP A 7 17.62 -33.43 -39.09
N THR A 8 17.44 -32.34 -38.33
CA THR A 8 16.91 -31.06 -38.85
C THR A 8 16.95 -30.00 -37.75
N ARG A 9 17.83 -29.02 -37.94
CA ARG A 9 17.76 -27.69 -37.34
C ARG A 9 16.49 -26.97 -37.83
N PHE A 10 15.65 -26.51 -36.91
CA PHE A 10 14.73 -25.40 -37.17
C PHE A 10 15.08 -24.24 -36.25
N ASN A 11 15.93 -23.35 -36.77
CA ASN A 11 16.20 -22.05 -36.15
C ASN A 11 14.95 -21.18 -36.33
N LYS A 12 14.19 -20.98 -35.26
CA LYS A 12 13.08 -20.03 -35.25
C LYS A 12 13.67 -18.63 -35.25
N SER A 13 13.51 -17.94 -36.38
CA SER A 13 13.96 -16.59 -36.63
C SER A 13 13.46 -15.62 -35.55
N GLU A 14 14.42 -14.89 -34.98
CA GLU A 14 14.19 -13.80 -34.07
C GLU A 14 13.36 -12.72 -34.75
N SER A 15 12.19 -12.43 -34.16
CA SER A 15 11.50 -11.16 -34.33
C SER A 15 11.27 -10.58 -32.94
N LYS A 16 12.37 -10.28 -32.25
CA LYS A 16 12.32 -9.46 -31.03
C LYS A 16 12.01 -8.03 -31.47
N LYS A 17 10.73 -7.69 -31.46
CA LYS A 17 10.29 -6.29 -31.40
C LYS A 17 11.07 -5.61 -30.27
N PRO A 18 11.60 -4.39 -30.46
CA PRO A 18 12.32 -3.69 -29.41
C PRO A 18 11.36 -3.55 -28.22
N ARG A 19 11.68 -4.25 -27.13
CA ARG A 19 11.01 -4.01 -25.85
C ARG A 19 11.40 -2.59 -25.51
N LEU A 20 10.47 -1.65 -25.67
CA LEU A 20 10.56 -0.34 -25.04
C LEU A 20 11.01 -0.60 -23.61
N GLY A 21 12.16 -0.02 -23.25
CA GLY A 21 12.72 -0.10 -21.92
C GLY A 21 11.70 0.41 -20.94
N ALA A 22 10.98 -0.52 -20.31
CA ALA A 22 10.36 -0.27 -19.03
C ALA A 22 11.52 -0.18 -18.03
N CYS A 23 12.13 1.00 -17.94
CA CYS A 23 12.79 1.44 -16.72
C CYS A 23 11.70 1.54 -15.64
N ARG A 24 11.22 0.38 -15.16
CA ARG A 24 10.64 0.28 -13.83
C ARG A 24 11.80 0.55 -12.89
N THR A 25 12.04 1.82 -12.60
CA THR A 25 12.84 2.21 -11.45
C THR A 25 12.13 1.63 -10.23
N ARG A 26 12.57 0.44 -9.81
CA ARG A 26 12.29 -0.11 -8.49
C ARG A 26 12.96 0.84 -7.50
N TYR A 27 12.31 1.95 -7.18
CA TYR A 27 12.69 2.73 -6.03
C TYR A 27 12.55 1.78 -4.84
N LYS A 28 13.67 1.55 -4.14
CA LYS A 28 13.62 0.88 -2.83
C LYS A 28 12.68 1.70 -1.96
N THR A 29 11.80 1.03 -1.22
CA THR A 29 11.01 1.72 -0.21
C THR A 29 11.96 2.35 0.80
N PHE A 30 11.60 3.50 1.38
CA PHE A 30 12.50 4.21 2.30
C PHE A 30 12.91 3.32 3.49
N ARG A 31 12.04 2.36 3.85
CA ARG A 31 12.26 1.30 4.84
C ARG A 31 13.51 0.44 4.59
N ASP A 32 13.99 0.33 3.36
CA ASP A 32 15.13 -0.52 2.99
C ASP A 32 16.50 0.21 3.06
N THR A 33 16.53 1.45 3.57
CA THR A 33 17.74 2.27 3.58
C THR A 33 18.37 2.34 4.97
N ASN A 34 19.66 1.94 5.06
CA ASN A 34 20.43 2.04 6.30
C ASN A 34 21.05 3.44 6.41
N PHE A 35 20.56 4.25 7.34
CA PHE A 35 21.06 5.59 7.61
C PHE A 35 22.23 5.57 8.61
N SER A 36 23.19 6.48 8.43
CA SER A 36 24.28 6.66 9.39
C SER A 36 23.75 7.22 10.72
N SER A 37 24.53 7.08 11.80
CA SER A 37 24.12 7.52 13.15
C SER A 37 23.70 8.99 13.24
N ASN A 38 24.28 9.85 12.38
CA ASN A 38 23.96 11.28 12.32
C ASN A 38 22.60 11.56 11.66
N LEU A 39 22.04 10.57 10.96
CA LEU A 39 20.77 10.63 10.25
C LEU A 39 19.73 9.69 10.87
N ARG A 40 19.91 9.33 12.15
CA ARG A 40 19.05 8.38 12.87
C ARG A 40 17.59 8.83 12.94
N SER A 41 17.30 10.14 12.84
CA SER A 41 15.94 10.67 12.79
C SER A 41 15.29 10.57 11.41
N LEU A 42 16.06 10.45 10.32
CA LEU A 42 15.49 10.39 8.96
C LEU A 42 14.49 9.24 8.76
N PRO A 43 14.75 8.00 9.22
CA PRO A 43 13.75 6.94 9.15
C PRO A 43 12.41 7.31 9.78
N HIS A 44 12.44 8.02 10.90
CA HIS A 44 11.22 8.39 11.63
C HIS A 44 10.42 9.45 10.86
N VAL A 45 11.11 10.49 10.38
CA VAL A 45 10.49 11.55 9.56
C VAL A 45 9.94 10.97 8.25
N LEU A 46 10.66 10.03 7.64
CA LEU A 46 10.21 9.37 6.42
C LEU A 46 8.97 8.50 6.65
N ASN A 47 8.89 7.79 7.79
CA ASN A 47 7.67 7.05 8.15
C ASN A 47 6.48 7.98 8.35
N GLU A 48 6.66 9.16 8.95
CA GLU A 48 5.58 10.15 9.07
C GLU A 48 5.18 10.72 7.71
N ILE A 49 6.13 11.00 6.82
CA ILE A 49 5.80 11.46 5.47
C ILE A 49 5.04 10.37 4.71
N GLU A 50 5.42 9.09 4.86
CA GLU A 50 4.70 7.96 4.27
C GLU A 50 3.26 7.88 4.79
N SER A 51 3.00 8.13 6.08
CA SER A 51 1.63 8.12 6.62
C SER A 51 0.76 9.26 6.05
N PHE A 52 1.34 10.42 5.73
CA PHE A 52 0.64 11.51 5.04
C PHE A 52 0.39 11.25 3.55
N LEU A 53 1.05 10.27 2.95
CA LEU A 53 0.87 9.88 1.54
C LEU A 53 -0.14 8.73 1.37
N LEU A 54 -0.69 8.21 2.45
CA LEU A 54 -1.68 7.13 2.40
C LEU A 54 -2.96 7.59 1.68
N PRO A 55 -3.61 6.69 0.92
CA PRO A 55 -5.00 6.86 0.53
C PRO A 55 -5.89 7.14 1.76
N PRO A 56 -6.99 7.90 1.63
CA PRO A 56 -7.86 8.22 2.77
C PRO A 56 -8.32 6.99 3.57
N GLU A 57 -8.66 5.89 2.90
CA GLU A 57 -9.09 4.64 3.51
C GLU A 57 -7.97 4.04 4.37
N GLU A 58 -6.76 3.93 3.82
CA GLU A 58 -5.59 3.41 4.54
C GLU A 58 -5.15 4.35 5.66
N ALA A 59 -5.26 5.66 5.46
CA ALA A 59 -4.97 6.67 6.48
C ALA A 59 -5.93 6.54 7.68
N MET A 60 -7.22 6.26 7.45
CA MET A 60 -8.17 6.01 8.54
C MET A 60 -7.83 4.74 9.31
N VAL A 61 -7.44 3.67 8.61
CA VAL A 61 -6.99 2.42 9.26
C VAL A 61 -5.74 2.65 10.10
N GLU A 62 -4.77 3.41 9.58
CA GLU A 62 -3.53 3.75 10.30
C GLU A 62 -3.80 4.67 11.50
N ALA A 63 -4.71 5.64 11.37
CA ALA A 63 -5.11 6.50 12.46
C ALA A 63 -5.81 5.71 13.58
N ALA A 64 -6.67 4.76 13.23
CA ALA A 64 -7.30 3.85 14.18
C ALA A 64 -6.29 2.87 14.81
N SER A 65 -5.31 2.39 14.05
CA SER A 65 -4.27 1.46 14.57
C SER A 65 -3.32 2.12 15.56
N THR A 66 -3.08 3.42 15.39
CA THR A 66 -2.20 4.24 16.24
C THR A 66 -2.94 5.00 17.33
N ASN A 67 -4.28 4.84 17.42
CA ASN A 67 -5.16 5.54 18.36
C ASN A 67 -5.01 7.08 18.30
N GLN A 68 -4.80 7.62 17.09
CA GLN A 68 -4.70 9.06 16.85
C GLN A 68 -6.08 9.63 16.54
N LEU A 69 -6.92 9.75 17.57
CA LEU A 69 -8.34 10.15 17.44
C LEU A 69 -8.54 11.50 16.75
N ASP A 70 -7.69 12.50 17.03
CA ASP A 70 -7.79 13.81 16.39
C ASP A 70 -7.50 13.72 14.88
N TRP A 71 -6.52 12.90 14.50
CA TRP A 71 -6.21 12.65 13.10
C TRP A 71 -7.36 11.90 12.43
N LEU A 72 -7.85 10.83 13.05
CA LEU A 72 -8.97 10.03 12.58
C LEU A 72 -10.21 10.87 12.34
N LYS A 73 -10.61 11.68 13.34
CA LYS A 73 -11.74 12.61 13.23
C LYS A 73 -11.56 13.57 12.04
N SER A 74 -10.36 14.13 11.89
CA SER A 74 -10.08 15.05 10.79
C SER A 74 -10.12 14.39 9.41
N LEU A 75 -9.85 13.08 9.31
CA LEU A 75 -9.95 12.32 8.07
C LEU A 75 -11.42 12.06 7.72
N VAL A 76 -12.21 11.63 8.71
CA VAL A 76 -13.63 11.33 8.55
C VAL A 76 -14.44 12.58 8.17
N GLU A 77 -14.09 13.75 8.71
CA GLU A 77 -14.74 15.02 8.33
C GLU A 77 -14.35 15.50 6.93
N ARG A 78 -13.18 15.10 6.41
CA ARG A 78 -12.63 15.59 5.14
C ARG A 78 -12.91 14.68 3.95
N TYR A 79 -13.04 13.38 4.19
CA TYR A 79 -13.15 12.37 3.14
C TYR A 79 -14.36 11.49 3.39
N ASP A 80 -15.21 11.38 2.37
CA ASP A 80 -16.28 10.38 2.31
C ASP A 80 -15.70 9.08 1.74
N SER A 81 -14.98 8.35 2.59
CA SER A 81 -14.30 7.11 2.23
C SER A 81 -14.76 5.95 3.08
N HIS A 82 -14.53 4.73 2.59
CA HIS A 82 -15.01 3.53 3.27
C HIS A 82 -14.34 3.33 4.64
N VAL A 83 -15.14 3.37 5.71
CA VAL A 83 -14.66 3.29 7.10
C VAL A 83 -14.59 1.86 7.67
N LEU A 84 -15.08 0.85 6.94
CA LEU A 84 -15.36 -0.49 7.50
C LEU A 84 -14.08 -1.23 7.95
N ASP A 85 -12.98 -1.10 7.21
CA ASP A 85 -11.69 -1.68 7.59
C ASP A 85 -11.15 -1.05 8.88
N ALA A 86 -11.29 0.27 9.03
CA ALA A 86 -10.89 0.98 10.23
C ALA A 86 -11.77 0.59 11.43
N VAL A 87 -13.07 0.41 11.24
CA VAL A 87 -14.01 -0.07 12.28
C VAL A 87 -13.65 -1.49 12.72
N LEU A 88 -13.42 -2.41 11.78
CA LEU A 88 -13.04 -3.79 12.10
C LEU A 88 -11.74 -3.83 12.90
N LEU A 89 -10.77 -3.00 12.53
CA LEU A 89 -9.51 -2.90 13.24
C LEU A 89 -9.68 -2.30 14.63
N ALA A 90 -10.43 -1.21 14.77
CA ALA A 90 -10.75 -0.60 16.07
C ALA A 90 -11.49 -1.59 16.98
N ALA A 91 -12.46 -2.35 16.46
CA ALA A 91 -13.16 -3.39 17.19
C ALA A 91 -12.21 -4.50 17.67
N ARG A 92 -11.28 -4.94 16.81
CA ARG A 92 -10.27 -5.94 17.17
C ARG A 92 -9.32 -5.45 18.26
N LEU A 93 -9.03 -4.15 18.28
CA LEU A 93 -8.18 -3.51 19.29
C LEU A 93 -8.95 -3.07 20.54
N GLU A 94 -10.27 -3.29 20.59
CA GLU A 94 -11.17 -2.79 21.62
C GLU A 94 -11.05 -1.26 21.83
N ASP A 95 -10.71 -0.54 20.77
CA ASP A 95 -10.59 0.92 20.77
C ASP A 95 -11.97 1.56 20.62
N ILE A 96 -12.61 1.78 21.76
CA ILE A 96 -13.94 2.42 21.87
C ILE A 96 -13.91 3.83 21.28
N GLY A 97 -12.81 4.59 21.43
CA GLY A 97 -12.72 5.96 20.94
C GLY A 97 -12.79 6.02 19.42
N SER A 98 -12.01 5.18 18.75
CA SER A 98 -12.08 5.06 17.28
C SER A 98 -13.43 4.52 16.81
N LEU A 99 -14.03 3.57 17.54
CA LEU A 99 -15.36 3.05 17.21
C LEU A 99 -16.46 4.11 17.30
N GLU A 100 -16.47 4.94 18.33
CA GLU A 100 -17.43 6.03 18.49
C GLU A 100 -17.34 7.05 17.35
N LEU A 101 -16.12 7.32 16.86
CA LEU A 101 -15.91 8.21 15.73
C LEU A 101 -16.33 7.60 14.39
N LEU A 102 -16.14 6.29 14.20
CA LEU A 102 -16.33 5.64 12.90
C LEU A 102 -17.73 5.04 12.70
N THR A 103 -18.39 4.58 13.76
CA THR A 103 -19.71 3.93 13.67
C THR A 103 -20.81 4.77 13.01
N PRO A 104 -20.89 6.10 13.21
CA PRO A 104 -21.88 6.93 12.52
C PRO A 104 -21.78 6.83 11.00
N HIS A 105 -20.57 6.68 10.47
CA HIS A 105 -20.28 6.74 9.03
C HIS A 105 -20.38 5.38 8.32
N ILE A 106 -20.67 4.30 9.04
CA ILE A 106 -20.87 2.96 8.44
C ILE A 106 -22.12 2.94 7.54
N PHE A 107 -23.14 3.72 7.91
CA PHE A 107 -24.44 3.70 7.23
C PHE A 107 -24.58 4.77 6.15
N ASP A 108 -23.69 5.77 6.13
CA ASP A 108 -23.71 6.86 5.16
C ASP A 108 -23.29 6.40 3.75
N SER A 109 -22.47 5.34 3.63
CA SER A 109 -21.98 4.84 2.34
C SER A 109 -23.01 4.06 1.48
N ASN A 110 -24.29 4.01 1.88
CA ASN A 110 -25.34 3.23 1.20
C ASN A 110 -26.37 4.07 0.41
N GLU A 111 -26.23 5.39 0.34
CA GLU A 111 -27.07 6.22 -0.55
C GLU A 111 -26.30 6.66 -1.79
N LEU A 112 -26.30 5.84 -2.85
CA LEU A 112 -26.23 6.25 -4.27
C LEU A 112 -26.61 5.09 -5.20
#